data_AF-A0A917AUN7-F1
#
_entry.id   AF-A0A917AUN7-F1
#
_cell.length_a   1.000
_cell.length_b   1.000
_cell.length_c   1.000
_cell.angle_alpha   90.00
_cell.angle_beta   90.00
_cell.angle_gamma   90.00
#
_symmetry.space_group_name_H-M   'P 1'
#
loop_
_entity.id
_entity.type
_entity.pdbx_description
1 polymer ?
#
loop_
_entity_poly.entity_id
_entity_poly.type
_entity_poly.pdbx_seq_one_letter_code
_entity_poly.pdbx_strand_id
1 'polypeptide(L)'
;MSTPTPYAPSGSEPFYRQLSPTCGLRVSPIALGTLTFGGGEGNHMGELDAAGAAELLARAHEAGVNLIDTANLYGGGVAEEVLGGALKKLDYGEDFLVTTKARMVIGEGPNDGGASRWHLLREADRSLARLDRDHIDLFYLHQWDGQTPLEETLETMDTLVRSGKIRYYGVSNYMGWQLQKALRVCESNGFIKPVSQQILYSAYTRTAEYEQIPSALDAGISTQPWSPLNMGLLTGKWRRDQQPEGPSRLKDGTGQEMRVPDWERLYAVVDALEEAAGRHGATIPQVALAWTLTRPGVHNTAVAARNLKQLEDLLGCADLQLTAEDLSTIDQAGRPGIIYPHWHQADMASERLSPADEDIIGTIGDQVAEQFGPRS
;
A
#
# COMPACT_ATOMS: atom_id res chain seq x y z
N MET A 1 30.39 2.96 11.54
CA MET A 1 28.95 3.19 11.33
C MET A 1 28.60 2.41 10.10
N SER A 2 27.84 1.32 10.25
CA SER A 2 27.51 0.41 9.16
C SER A 2 26.64 1.15 8.14
N THR A 3 27.08 1.18 6.89
CA THR A 3 26.30 1.62 5.73
C THR A 3 25.00 0.82 5.65
N PRO A 4 23.83 1.44 5.48
CA PRO A 4 22.61 0.72 5.11
C PRO A 4 22.90 0.04 3.77
N THR A 5 22.74 -1.28 3.72
CA THR A 5 22.83 -2.02 2.46
C THR A 5 21.55 -1.71 1.67
N PRO A 6 21.62 -1.39 0.37
CA PRO A 6 20.42 -1.30 -0.46
C PRO A 6 19.64 -2.61 -0.31
N TYR A 7 18.33 -2.50 -0.10
CA TYR A 7 17.43 -3.60 0.23
C TYR A 7 17.31 -4.54 -0.98
N ALA A 8 18.25 -5.46 -1.11
CA ALA A 8 18.12 -6.61 -1.98
C ALA A 8 17.37 -7.69 -1.19
N PRO A 9 16.20 -8.17 -1.65
CA PRO A 9 15.56 -9.32 -1.05
C PRO A 9 16.41 -10.55 -1.37
N SER A 10 17.44 -10.78 -0.57
CA SER A 10 18.06 -12.10 -0.48
C SER A 10 17.02 -13.06 0.08
N GLY A 11 17.00 -14.31 -0.40
CA GLY A 11 16.10 -15.38 0.06
C GLY A 11 16.27 -15.78 1.54
N SER A 12 16.76 -14.90 2.40
CA SER A 12 16.95 -15.08 3.85
C SER A 12 16.00 -14.25 4.71
N GLU A 13 15.14 -13.40 4.15
CA GLU A 13 14.18 -12.67 4.99
C GLU A 13 13.08 -13.60 5.52
N PRO A 14 12.74 -13.52 6.82
CA PRO A 14 11.66 -14.30 7.38
C PRO A 14 10.32 -13.90 6.75
N PHE A 15 9.39 -14.84 6.62
CA PHE A 15 8.04 -14.59 6.09
C PHE A 15 7.37 -13.41 6.81
N TYR A 16 7.42 -13.37 8.14
CA TYR A 16 6.98 -12.20 8.91
C TYR A 16 8.09 -11.15 9.01
N ARG A 17 7.87 -9.97 8.46
CA ARG A 17 8.80 -8.84 8.50
C ARG A 17 8.40 -7.85 9.59
N GLN A 18 9.38 -7.20 10.21
CA GLN A 18 9.08 -6.08 11.12
C GLN A 18 8.43 -4.96 10.31
N LEU A 19 7.28 -4.43 10.74
CA LEU A 19 6.50 -3.46 9.98
C LEU A 19 7.38 -2.27 9.61
N SER A 20 8.06 -1.65 10.57
CA SER A 20 9.05 -0.60 10.32
C SER A 20 10.19 -0.65 11.34
N PRO A 21 11.36 -0.05 11.06
CA PRO A 21 12.45 0.07 12.02
C PRO A 21 12.06 0.79 13.33
N THR A 22 10.96 1.54 13.32
CA THR A 22 10.48 2.37 14.43
C THR A 22 9.43 1.67 15.31
N CYS A 23 9.02 0.43 15.00
CA CYS A 23 8.08 -0.34 15.84
C CYS A 23 8.39 -1.84 15.89
N GLY A 24 7.94 -2.54 16.93
CA GLY A 24 8.16 -3.98 17.10
C GLY A 24 7.12 -4.90 16.43
N LEU A 25 6.12 -4.33 15.74
CA LEU A 25 5.05 -5.09 15.10
C LEU A 25 5.61 -5.91 13.94
N ARG A 26 5.14 -7.16 13.74
CA ARG A 26 5.54 -8.00 12.60
C ARG A 26 4.34 -8.36 11.74
N VAL A 27 4.49 -8.27 10.43
CA VAL A 27 3.41 -8.42 9.45
C VAL A 27 3.81 -9.44 8.37
N SER A 28 2.82 -10.15 7.84
CA SER A 28 2.94 -10.96 6.63
C SER A 28 3.19 -10.08 5.39
N PRO A 29 3.80 -10.60 4.32
CA PRO A 29 4.06 -9.83 3.09
C PRO A 29 2.77 -9.43 2.36
N ILE A 30 1.68 -10.14 2.62
CA ILE A 30 0.36 -9.82 2.10
C ILE A 30 -0.50 -9.28 3.25
N ALA A 31 -1.21 -8.18 2.99
CA ALA A 31 -2.35 -7.74 3.76
C ALA A 31 -3.64 -8.04 2.98
N LEU A 32 -4.57 -8.80 3.56
CA LEU A 32 -5.86 -9.06 2.90
C LEU A 32 -6.77 -7.84 3.04
N GLY A 33 -6.96 -7.14 1.93
CA GLY A 33 -7.85 -5.98 1.82
C GLY A 33 -9.32 -6.37 1.70
N THR A 34 -10.18 -5.68 2.44
CA THR A 34 -11.61 -6.00 2.53
C THR A 34 -12.49 -5.21 1.55
N LEU A 35 -11.93 -4.62 0.50
CA LEU A 35 -12.72 -3.87 -0.49
C LEU A 35 -13.86 -4.70 -1.10
N THR A 36 -13.73 -6.03 -1.12
CA THR A 36 -14.72 -6.97 -1.65
C THR A 36 -15.72 -7.45 -0.60
N PHE A 37 -15.59 -7.03 0.66
CA PHE A 37 -16.41 -7.45 1.79
C PHE A 37 -17.63 -6.54 1.90
N GLY A 38 -18.80 -7.16 2.01
CA GLY A 38 -20.08 -6.50 1.86
C GLY A 38 -20.41 -6.17 0.41
N GLY A 39 -21.58 -5.57 0.21
CA GLY A 39 -22.13 -5.09 -1.06
C GLY A 39 -23.33 -4.19 -0.78
N GLY A 40 -23.85 -3.49 -1.78
CA GLY A 40 -25.01 -2.60 -1.63
C GLY A 40 -24.88 -1.29 -2.42
N GLU A 41 -25.79 -0.34 -2.19
CA GLU A 41 -25.72 0.99 -2.80
C GLU A 41 -24.39 1.68 -2.42
N GLY A 42 -23.54 1.96 -3.42
CA GLY A 42 -22.24 2.60 -3.22
C GLY A 42 -21.05 1.66 -2.99
N ASN A 43 -21.27 0.35 -2.75
CA ASN A 43 -20.19 -0.65 -2.74
C ASN A 43 -20.36 -1.65 -3.90
N HIS A 44 -19.74 -1.34 -5.03
CA HIS A 44 -19.75 -2.18 -6.24
C HIS A 44 -18.50 -3.05 -6.37
N MET A 45 -17.70 -3.18 -5.31
CA MET A 45 -16.39 -3.82 -5.37
C MET A 45 -16.46 -5.33 -5.07
N GLY A 46 -17.50 -5.79 -4.37
CA GLY A 46 -17.81 -7.19 -4.06
C GLY A 46 -19.19 -7.34 -3.41
N GLU A 47 -19.52 -8.57 -3.00
CA GLU A 47 -20.77 -8.94 -2.30
C GLU A 47 -20.52 -9.99 -1.20
N LEU A 48 -19.28 -10.11 -0.69
CA LEU A 48 -18.95 -11.16 0.27
C LEU A 48 -19.63 -10.88 1.62
N ASP A 49 -20.46 -11.80 2.09
CA ASP A 49 -20.99 -11.77 3.44
C ASP A 49 -19.97 -12.26 4.48
N ALA A 50 -20.36 -12.28 5.76
CA ALA A 50 -19.48 -12.71 6.84
C ALA A 50 -19.04 -14.19 6.72
N ALA A 51 -19.83 -15.05 6.06
CA ALA A 51 -19.46 -16.46 5.88
C ALA A 51 -18.40 -16.59 4.78
N GLY A 52 -18.62 -15.99 3.61
CA GLY A 52 -17.65 -15.98 2.52
C GLY A 52 -16.36 -15.25 2.90
N ALA A 53 -16.45 -14.15 3.66
CA ALA A 53 -15.29 -13.48 4.24
C ALA A 53 -14.51 -14.38 5.21
N ALA A 54 -15.19 -15.16 6.05
CA ALA A 54 -14.53 -16.09 6.97
C ALA A 54 -13.79 -17.22 6.22
N GLU A 55 -14.32 -17.71 5.09
CA GLU A 55 -13.62 -18.68 4.24
C GLU A 55 -12.31 -18.09 3.67
N LEU A 56 -12.34 -16.85 3.20
CA LEU A 56 -11.12 -16.18 2.72
C LEU A 56 -10.11 -15.95 3.85
N LEU A 57 -10.57 -15.51 5.01
CA LEU A 57 -9.72 -15.30 6.19
C LEU A 57 -9.08 -16.61 6.65
N ALA A 58 -9.83 -17.71 6.70
CA ALA A 58 -9.30 -19.02 7.06
C ALA A 58 -8.19 -19.45 6.10
N ARG A 59 -8.43 -19.36 4.78
CA ARG A 59 -7.40 -19.69 3.78
C ARG A 59 -6.19 -18.77 3.85
N ALA A 60 -6.39 -17.48 4.12
CA ALA A 60 -5.29 -16.52 4.28
C ALA A 60 -4.44 -16.85 5.52
N HIS A 61 -5.07 -17.18 6.65
CA HIS A 61 -4.40 -17.64 7.87
C HIS A 61 -3.57 -18.91 7.64
N GLU A 62 -4.11 -19.89 6.91
CA GLU A 62 -3.37 -21.10 6.52
C GLU A 62 -2.11 -20.80 5.69
N ALA A 63 -2.11 -19.71 4.92
CA ALA A 63 -0.93 -19.21 4.20
C ALA A 63 -0.03 -18.29 5.06
N GLY A 64 -0.31 -18.15 6.35
CA GLY A 64 0.45 -17.31 7.27
C GLY A 64 0.09 -15.83 7.24
N VAL A 65 -0.92 -15.39 6.47
CA VAL A 65 -1.35 -13.98 6.48
C VAL A 65 -1.86 -13.61 7.87
N ASN A 66 -1.31 -12.56 8.46
CA ASN A 66 -1.72 -12.06 9.77
C ASN A 66 -2.29 -10.64 9.74
N LEU A 67 -2.30 -9.97 8.58
CA LEU A 67 -2.69 -8.58 8.45
C LEU A 67 -3.93 -8.44 7.55
N ILE A 68 -4.98 -7.79 8.05
CA ILE A 68 -6.22 -7.49 7.34
C ILE A 68 -6.38 -5.98 7.23
N ASP A 69 -6.64 -5.48 6.03
CA ASP A 69 -6.74 -4.05 5.75
C ASP A 69 -8.17 -3.64 5.36
N THR A 70 -8.80 -2.77 6.17
CA THR A 70 -10.14 -2.24 5.92
C THR A 70 -10.19 -0.72 6.04
N ALA A 71 -11.36 -0.10 5.89
CA ALA A 71 -11.56 1.33 6.11
C ALA A 71 -13.02 1.63 6.42
N ASN A 72 -13.26 2.69 7.20
CA ASN A 72 -14.62 3.14 7.50
C ASN A 72 -15.41 3.59 6.25
N LEU A 73 -14.72 3.99 5.18
CA LEU A 73 -15.34 4.38 3.92
C LEU A 73 -15.82 3.18 3.09
N TYR A 74 -15.24 1.99 3.27
CA TYR A 74 -15.54 0.84 2.41
C TYR A 74 -16.99 0.39 2.61
N GLY A 75 -17.82 0.67 1.61
CA GLY A 75 -19.27 0.53 1.68
C GLY A 75 -19.90 1.32 2.83
N GLY A 76 -19.34 2.49 3.18
CA GLY A 76 -19.84 3.30 4.31
C GLY A 76 -19.74 2.61 5.68
N GLY A 77 -18.82 1.66 5.83
CA GLY A 77 -18.57 0.92 7.07
C GLY A 77 -19.01 -0.54 7.01
N VAL A 78 -19.77 -0.95 5.99
CA VAL A 78 -20.24 -2.34 5.83
C VAL A 78 -19.08 -3.34 5.78
N ALA A 79 -17.95 -2.98 5.16
CA ALA A 79 -16.80 -3.88 5.12
C ALA A 79 -16.22 -4.16 6.52
N GLU A 80 -16.25 -3.18 7.43
CA GLU A 80 -15.84 -3.37 8.83
C GLU A 80 -16.83 -4.28 9.58
N GLU A 81 -18.13 -4.12 9.35
CA GLU A 81 -19.18 -4.97 9.95
C GLU A 81 -19.06 -6.43 9.50
N VAL A 82 -18.86 -6.65 8.20
CA VAL A 82 -18.63 -7.98 7.63
C VAL A 82 -17.35 -8.59 8.17
N LEU A 83 -16.27 -7.81 8.25
CA LEU A 83 -15.00 -8.28 8.82
C LEU A 83 -15.18 -8.68 10.29
N GLY A 84 -15.81 -7.85 11.12
CA GLY A 84 -16.07 -8.16 12.53
C GLY A 84 -16.90 -9.44 12.69
N GLY A 85 -17.96 -9.60 11.88
CA GLY A 85 -18.75 -10.82 11.85
C GLY A 85 -17.98 -12.06 11.38
N ALA A 86 -17.05 -11.91 10.44
CA ALA A 86 -16.22 -12.98 9.91
C ALA A 86 -15.16 -13.44 10.91
N LEU A 87 -14.48 -12.50 11.59
CA LEU A 87 -13.47 -12.82 12.61
C LEU A 87 -14.06 -13.63 13.77
N LYS A 88 -15.27 -13.32 14.22
CA LYS A 88 -15.99 -14.09 15.26
C LYS A 88 -16.28 -15.54 14.89
N LYS A 89 -16.27 -15.88 13.61
CA LYS A 89 -16.50 -17.25 13.13
C LYS A 89 -15.23 -18.10 13.20
N LEU A 90 -14.08 -17.51 13.51
CA LEU A 90 -12.78 -18.16 13.55
C LEU A 90 -12.24 -18.14 14.98
N ASP A 91 -11.82 -19.29 15.50
CA ASP A 91 -11.28 -19.41 16.87
C ASP A 91 -9.99 -18.58 17.08
N TYR A 92 -9.29 -18.24 16.00
CA TYR A 92 -8.09 -17.40 15.94
C TYR A 92 -8.36 -16.01 15.34
N GLY A 93 -9.62 -15.57 15.29
CA GLY A 93 -9.99 -14.25 14.75
C GLY A 93 -9.32 -13.08 15.49
N GLU A 94 -8.97 -13.26 16.76
CA GLU A 94 -8.24 -12.26 17.55
C GLU A 94 -6.77 -12.15 17.15
N ASP A 95 -6.16 -13.21 16.60
CA ASP A 95 -4.74 -13.26 16.21
C ASP A 95 -4.43 -12.40 14.96
N PHE A 96 -5.46 -12.07 14.18
CA PHE A 96 -5.32 -11.14 13.07
C PHE A 96 -5.05 -9.72 13.56
N LEU A 97 -4.03 -9.10 12.97
CA LEU A 97 -3.81 -7.66 13.00
C LEU A 97 -4.81 -6.99 12.06
N VAL A 98 -5.57 -6.03 12.57
CA VAL A 98 -6.56 -5.30 11.79
C VAL A 98 -6.14 -3.85 11.64
N THR A 99 -6.05 -3.40 10.39
CA THR A 99 -5.91 -1.99 10.05
C THR A 99 -7.27 -1.40 9.70
N THR A 100 -7.49 -0.14 10.05
CA THR A 100 -8.57 0.65 9.46
C THR A 100 -8.13 2.08 9.21
N LYS A 101 -8.99 2.90 8.61
CA LYS A 101 -8.68 4.26 8.18
C LYS A 101 -9.87 5.16 8.44
N ALA A 102 -9.59 6.42 8.79
CA ALA A 102 -10.56 7.50 8.82
C ALA A 102 -9.97 8.79 8.23
N ARG A 103 -10.85 9.74 7.89
CA ARG A 103 -10.64 11.11 7.36
C ARG A 103 -11.55 11.40 6.17
N MET A 104 -11.87 10.41 5.35
CA MET A 104 -12.74 10.61 4.19
C MET A 104 -14.16 11.02 4.62
N VAL A 105 -14.91 11.65 3.72
CA VAL A 105 -16.30 12.01 3.99
C VAL A 105 -17.14 10.74 4.01
N ILE A 106 -17.80 10.46 5.12
CA ILE A 106 -18.62 9.27 5.35
C ILE A 106 -20.10 9.58 5.66
N GLY A 107 -20.49 10.85 5.60
CA GLY A 107 -21.84 11.32 5.91
C GLY A 107 -22.09 12.72 5.34
N GLU A 108 -23.32 13.21 5.48
CA GLU A 108 -23.76 14.48 4.92
C GLU A 108 -23.45 15.70 5.82
N GLY A 109 -23.09 15.46 7.08
CA GLY A 109 -22.83 16.52 8.05
C GLY A 109 -21.50 17.25 7.80
N PRO A 110 -21.37 18.51 8.26
CA PRO A 110 -20.18 19.32 8.03
C PRO A 110 -18.92 18.77 8.72
N ASN A 111 -19.08 17.88 9.70
CA ASN A 111 -17.99 17.23 10.45
C ASN A 111 -17.90 15.72 10.18
N ASP A 112 -18.50 15.25 9.09
CA ASP A 112 -18.48 13.84 8.68
C ASP A 112 -17.29 13.50 7.76
N GLY A 113 -16.26 14.36 7.74
CA GLY A 113 -14.95 14.10 7.16
C GLY A 113 -13.87 15.00 7.79
N GLY A 114 -12.64 14.88 7.30
CA GLY A 114 -11.48 15.64 7.77
C GLY A 114 -10.69 14.94 8.87
N ALA A 115 -9.58 15.54 9.28
CA ALA A 115 -8.68 15.01 10.31
C ALA A 115 -8.83 15.74 11.67
N SER A 116 -9.97 16.40 11.89
CA SER A 116 -10.26 17.08 13.15
C SER A 116 -10.36 16.09 14.32
N ARG A 117 -10.08 16.58 15.53
CA ARG A 117 -10.21 15.78 16.76
C ARG A 117 -11.61 15.16 16.88
N TRP A 118 -12.63 15.96 16.57
CA TRP A 118 -14.02 15.53 16.61
C TRP A 118 -14.27 14.32 15.68
N HIS A 119 -13.84 14.42 14.44
CA HIS A 119 -14.09 13.37 13.45
C HIS A 119 -13.29 12.11 13.77
N LEU A 120 -11.99 12.23 14.04
CA LEU A 120 -11.11 11.08 14.25
C LEU A 120 -11.47 10.27 15.50
N LEU A 121 -11.77 10.92 16.63
CA LEU A 121 -12.19 10.21 17.85
C LEU A 121 -13.50 9.45 17.63
N ARG A 122 -14.47 10.09 16.97
CA ARG A 122 -15.77 9.50 16.69
C ARG A 122 -15.67 8.31 15.72
N GLU A 123 -14.84 8.43 14.69
CA GLU A 123 -14.66 7.35 13.71
C GLU A 123 -13.84 6.19 14.27
N ALA A 124 -12.87 6.42 15.15
CA ALA A 124 -12.19 5.34 15.87
C ALA A 124 -13.20 4.51 16.69
N ASP A 125 -14.10 5.16 17.44
CA ASP A 125 -15.13 4.48 18.24
C ASP A 125 -16.12 3.70 17.36
N ARG A 126 -16.53 4.29 16.24
CA ARG A 126 -17.44 3.62 15.30
C ARG A 126 -16.80 2.43 14.61
N SER A 127 -15.53 2.53 14.21
CA SER A 127 -14.79 1.42 13.62
C SER A 127 -14.61 0.27 14.63
N LEU A 128 -14.25 0.56 15.89
CA LEU A 128 -14.17 -0.47 16.95
C LEU A 128 -15.50 -1.20 17.14
N ALA A 129 -16.61 -0.46 17.15
CA ALA A 129 -17.95 -1.04 17.28
C ALA A 129 -18.34 -1.93 16.08
N ARG A 130 -18.04 -1.50 14.84
CA ARG A 130 -18.33 -2.31 13.63
C ARG A 130 -17.46 -3.56 13.54
N LEU A 131 -16.18 -3.43 13.88
CA LEU A 131 -15.22 -4.54 13.93
C LEU A 131 -15.49 -5.49 15.10
N ASP A 132 -16.23 -5.04 16.12
CA ASP A 132 -16.39 -5.69 17.42
C ASP A 132 -15.06 -6.08 18.05
N ARG A 133 -14.16 -5.09 18.20
CA ARG A 133 -12.84 -5.26 18.81
C ARG A 133 -12.59 -4.18 19.85
N ASP A 134 -11.80 -4.49 20.86
CA ASP A 134 -11.40 -3.54 21.90
C ASP A 134 -10.28 -2.60 21.44
N HIS A 135 -9.55 -2.96 20.39
CA HIS A 135 -8.52 -2.12 19.79
C HIS A 135 -8.38 -2.33 18.27
N ILE A 136 -7.79 -1.32 17.63
CA ILE A 136 -7.30 -1.38 16.25
C ILE A 136 -5.77 -1.50 16.28
N ASP A 137 -5.20 -2.43 15.53
CA ASP A 137 -3.75 -2.64 15.55
C ASP A 137 -2.99 -1.53 14.82
N LEU A 138 -3.50 -1.07 13.67
CA LEU A 138 -2.92 0.04 12.91
C LEU A 138 -4.00 0.96 12.32
N PHE A 139 -4.04 2.21 12.76
CA PHE A 139 -5.01 3.18 12.25
C PHE A 139 -4.37 4.15 11.25
N TYR A 140 -4.87 4.23 10.03
CA TYR A 140 -4.36 5.17 9.04
C TYR A 140 -5.17 6.47 8.98
N LEU A 141 -4.48 7.60 8.97
CA LEU A 141 -5.04 8.86 8.46
C LEU A 141 -5.17 8.73 6.94
N HIS A 142 -6.40 8.54 6.43
CA HIS A 142 -6.66 8.03 5.08
C HIS A 142 -6.18 8.97 3.94
N GLN A 143 -6.08 10.28 4.19
CA GLN A 143 -5.58 11.26 3.22
C GLN A 143 -5.12 12.53 3.96
N TRP A 144 -4.16 13.28 3.40
CA TRP A 144 -3.75 14.59 3.91
C TRP A 144 -4.93 15.55 4.09
N ASP A 145 -5.11 16.14 5.27
CA ASP A 145 -6.05 17.24 5.50
C ASP A 145 -5.29 18.56 5.66
N GLY A 146 -5.46 19.47 4.71
CA GLY A 146 -4.80 20.79 4.73
C GLY A 146 -5.57 21.87 5.47
N GLN A 147 -6.72 21.56 6.07
CA GLN A 147 -7.56 22.52 6.80
C GLN A 147 -7.38 22.39 8.32
N THR A 148 -7.35 21.17 8.83
CA THR A 148 -7.13 20.91 10.26
C THR A 148 -5.68 21.23 10.63
N PRO A 149 -5.42 22.00 11.71
CA PRO A 149 -4.06 22.16 12.23
C PRO A 149 -3.40 20.80 12.51
N LEU A 150 -2.13 20.66 12.15
CA LEU A 150 -1.43 19.39 12.34
C LEU A 150 -1.27 19.03 13.82
N GLU A 151 -1.07 20.02 14.67
CA GLU A 151 -0.99 19.85 16.12
C GLU A 151 -2.25 19.19 16.67
N GLU A 152 -3.44 19.62 16.22
CA GLU A 152 -4.71 19.01 16.61
C GLU A 152 -4.82 17.57 16.10
N THR A 153 -4.50 17.35 14.82
CA THR A 153 -4.56 16.02 14.20
C THR A 153 -3.66 15.03 14.95
N LEU A 154 -2.40 15.42 15.18
CA LEU A 154 -1.36 14.54 15.70
C LEU A 154 -1.48 14.35 17.22
N GLU A 155 -1.93 15.36 17.98
CA GLU A 155 -2.32 15.19 19.38
C GLU A 155 -3.50 14.22 19.51
N THR A 156 -4.44 14.25 18.57
CA THR A 156 -5.56 13.30 18.55
C THR A 156 -5.06 11.88 18.31
N MET A 157 -4.14 11.67 17.38
CA MET A 157 -3.51 10.37 17.15
C MET A 157 -2.74 9.89 18.38
N ASP A 158 -1.95 10.77 19.02
CA ASP A 158 -1.25 10.47 20.26
C ASP A 158 -2.23 10.07 21.39
N THR A 159 -3.35 10.79 21.52
CA THR A 159 -4.43 10.47 22.48
C THR A 159 -5.03 9.09 22.21
N LEU A 160 -5.33 8.77 20.96
CA LEU A 160 -5.88 7.46 20.59
C LEU A 160 -4.91 6.33 20.93
N VAL A 161 -3.62 6.48 20.63
CA VAL A 161 -2.61 5.48 20.99
C VAL A 161 -2.51 5.33 22.51
N ARG A 162 -2.38 6.44 23.25
CA ARG A 162 -2.25 6.42 24.72
C ARG A 162 -3.48 5.87 25.43
N SER A 163 -4.67 6.04 24.85
CA SER A 163 -5.91 5.48 25.38
C SER A 163 -6.00 3.96 25.21
N GLY A 164 -5.16 3.37 24.35
CA GLY A 164 -5.23 1.94 24.02
C GLY A 164 -6.34 1.59 23.02
N LYS A 165 -7.05 2.56 22.44
CA LYS A 165 -8.01 2.30 21.36
C LYS A 165 -7.32 1.89 20.06
N ILE A 166 -6.12 2.41 19.81
CA ILE A 166 -5.26 1.99 18.71
C ILE A 166 -3.87 1.61 19.23
N ARG A 167 -3.17 0.67 18.59
CA ARG A 167 -1.80 0.27 18.98
C ARG A 167 -0.74 1.10 18.24
N TYR A 168 -0.92 1.25 16.94
CA TYR A 168 -0.07 2.04 16.06
C TYR A 168 -0.92 2.90 15.14
N TYR A 169 -0.29 3.89 14.51
CA TYR A 169 -0.93 4.64 13.43
C TYR A 169 0.01 4.87 12.26
N GLY A 170 -0.58 5.14 11.11
CA GLY A 170 0.12 5.49 9.89
C GLY A 170 -0.57 6.63 9.15
N VAL A 171 0.01 7.03 8.03
CA VAL A 171 -0.59 8.01 7.10
C VAL A 171 -0.86 7.35 5.75
N SER A 172 -1.82 7.84 4.99
CA SER A 172 -2.08 7.37 3.64
C SER A 172 -2.16 8.54 2.68
N ASN A 173 -1.52 8.40 1.51
CA ASN A 173 -1.54 9.38 0.43
C ASN A 173 -1.00 10.78 0.82
N TYR A 174 0.07 10.81 1.62
CA TYR A 174 0.80 12.05 1.95
C TYR A 174 1.90 12.28 0.90
N MET A 175 2.21 13.54 0.59
CA MET A 175 3.44 13.89 -0.14
C MET A 175 4.66 13.80 0.79
N GLY A 176 5.87 13.70 0.22
CA GLY A 176 7.12 13.65 0.99
C GLY A 176 7.24 14.79 2.01
N TRP A 177 7.02 16.04 1.59
CA TRP A 177 7.06 17.21 2.48
C TRP A 177 5.96 17.21 3.56
N GLN A 178 4.80 16.63 3.28
CA GLN A 178 3.69 16.55 4.24
C GLN A 178 4.01 15.56 5.36
N LEU A 179 4.57 14.40 4.99
CA LEU A 179 5.06 13.41 5.94
C LEU A 179 6.14 14.03 6.85
N GLN A 180 7.15 14.67 6.26
CA GLN A 180 8.22 15.32 7.03
C GLN A 180 7.67 16.42 7.95
N LYS A 181 6.72 17.23 7.48
CA LYS A 181 6.07 18.25 8.31
C LYS A 181 5.35 17.62 9.51
N ALA A 182 4.59 16.54 9.30
CA ALA A 182 3.91 15.82 10.38
C ALA A 182 4.91 15.27 11.40
N LEU A 183 6.02 14.66 10.94
CA LEU A 183 7.07 14.15 11.80
C LEU A 183 7.71 15.23 12.66
N ARG A 184 7.99 16.41 12.09
CA ARG A 184 8.53 17.56 12.84
C ARG A 184 7.57 18.06 13.91
N VAL A 185 6.26 18.07 13.65
CA VAL A 185 5.26 18.42 14.66
C VAL A 185 5.24 17.39 15.78
N CYS A 186 5.30 16.09 15.47
CA CYS A 186 5.40 15.05 16.50
C CYS A 186 6.66 15.20 17.36
N GLU A 187 7.82 15.42 16.74
CA GLU A 187 9.09 15.62 17.46
C GLU A 187 9.05 16.81 18.40
N SER A 188 8.53 17.94 17.91
CA SER A 188 8.54 19.21 18.66
C SER A 188 7.60 19.17 19.87
N ASN A 189 6.56 18.33 19.83
CA ASN A 189 5.55 18.22 20.90
C ASN A 189 5.67 16.92 21.71
N GLY A 190 6.59 16.02 21.35
CA GLY A 190 6.71 14.70 21.99
C GLY A 190 5.55 13.75 21.70
N PHE A 191 4.83 13.96 20.60
CA PHE A 191 3.77 13.05 20.17
C PHE A 191 4.35 11.76 19.57
N ILE A 192 3.60 10.68 19.68
CA ILE A 192 3.90 9.43 19.00
C ILE A 192 3.92 9.68 17.49
N LYS A 193 4.89 9.11 16.77
CA LYS A 193 5.07 9.25 15.32
C LYS A 193 4.32 8.15 14.54
N PRO A 194 3.92 8.38 13.27
CA PRO A 194 3.41 7.32 12.43
C PRO A 194 4.51 6.28 12.15
N VAL A 195 4.13 5.01 12.03
CA VAL A 195 5.06 3.90 11.79
C VAL A 195 5.03 3.38 10.35
N SER A 196 3.97 3.69 9.60
CA SER A 196 3.76 3.23 8.22
C SER A 196 3.10 4.33 7.38
N GLN A 197 3.40 4.34 6.09
CA GLN A 197 2.63 5.03 5.06
C GLN A 197 1.92 4.03 4.15
N GLN A 198 0.72 4.36 3.69
CA GLN A 198 0.00 3.60 2.66
C GLN A 198 -0.15 4.43 1.39
N ILE A 199 0.28 3.91 0.24
CA ILE A 199 0.36 4.69 -1.02
C ILE A 199 -0.03 3.87 -2.24
N LEU A 200 -0.46 4.52 -3.31
CA LEU A 200 -0.64 3.86 -4.61
C LEU A 200 0.73 3.54 -5.20
N TYR A 201 1.02 2.26 -5.39
CA TYR A 201 2.29 1.84 -5.97
C TYR A 201 2.16 0.49 -6.66
N SER A 202 2.69 0.40 -7.88
CA SER A 202 2.70 -0.80 -8.71
C SER A 202 3.85 -0.74 -9.72
N ALA A 203 4.10 -1.82 -10.46
CA ALA A 203 5.09 -1.83 -11.54
C ALA A 203 4.83 -0.74 -12.61
N TYR A 204 3.60 -0.24 -12.74
CA TYR A 204 3.25 0.86 -13.64
C TYR A 204 3.21 2.23 -12.96
N THR A 205 2.53 2.31 -11.81
CA THR A 205 2.35 3.57 -11.06
C THR A 205 3.50 3.72 -10.07
N ARG A 206 4.57 4.36 -10.54
CA ARG A 206 5.85 4.47 -9.81
C ARG A 206 6.21 5.89 -9.37
N THR A 207 5.31 6.86 -9.51
CA THR A 207 5.58 8.27 -9.14
C THR A 207 5.84 8.48 -7.65
N ALA A 208 5.42 7.52 -6.79
CA ALA A 208 5.78 7.49 -5.37
C ALA A 208 7.29 7.45 -5.14
N GLU A 209 8.06 6.92 -6.09
CA GLU A 209 9.52 6.87 -6.04
C GLU A 209 10.14 8.26 -6.02
N TYR A 210 9.48 9.31 -6.52
CA TYR A 210 10.07 10.64 -6.49
C TYR A 210 10.27 11.20 -5.08
N GLU A 211 9.31 10.98 -4.17
CA GLU A 211 9.29 11.70 -2.89
C GLU A 211 8.69 10.88 -1.75
N GLN A 212 7.64 10.08 -2.00
CA GLN A 212 6.94 9.39 -0.92
C GLN A 212 7.81 8.27 -0.32
N ILE A 213 8.40 7.41 -1.17
CA ILE A 213 9.24 6.30 -0.71
C ILE A 213 10.52 6.82 -0.05
N PRO A 214 11.34 7.70 -0.67
CA PRO A 214 12.54 8.25 -0.04
C PRO A 214 12.27 8.93 1.30
N SER A 215 11.21 9.75 1.37
CA SER A 215 10.85 10.45 2.61
C SER A 215 10.49 9.48 3.74
N ALA A 216 9.79 8.39 3.43
CA ALA A 216 9.48 7.36 4.42
C ALA A 216 10.72 6.57 4.85
N LEU A 217 11.59 6.20 3.90
CA LEU A 217 12.85 5.51 4.19
C LEU A 217 13.75 6.33 5.12
N ASP A 218 13.97 7.60 4.81
CA ASP A 218 14.76 8.53 5.64
C ASP A 218 14.18 8.63 7.07
N ALA A 219 12.85 8.61 7.20
CA ALA A 219 12.15 8.66 8.47
C ALA A 219 12.07 7.32 9.23
N GLY A 220 12.53 6.20 8.66
CA GLY A 220 12.34 4.87 9.24
C GLY A 220 10.88 4.42 9.29
N ILE A 221 10.09 4.85 8.29
CA ILE A 221 8.67 4.53 8.11
C ILE A 221 8.56 3.53 6.96
N SER A 222 7.73 2.51 7.14
CA SER A 222 7.47 1.53 6.08
C SER A 222 6.48 2.01 5.06
N THR A 223 6.50 1.41 3.88
CA THR A 223 5.53 1.64 2.83
C THR A 223 4.67 0.40 2.64
N GLN A 224 3.35 0.57 2.72
CA GLN A 224 2.37 -0.45 2.35
C GLN A 224 1.67 -0.02 1.06
N PRO A 225 2.03 -0.60 -0.10
CA PRO A 225 1.34 -0.33 -1.34
C PRO A 225 -0.12 -0.76 -1.29
N TRP A 226 -1.00 0.08 -1.80
CA TRP A 226 -2.36 -0.27 -2.18
C TRP A 226 -2.48 -0.33 -3.70
N SER A 227 -3.36 -1.20 -4.19
CA SER A 227 -3.53 -1.50 -5.62
C SER A 227 -2.23 -1.86 -6.37
N PRO A 228 -1.45 -2.84 -5.88
CA PRO A 228 -0.23 -3.30 -6.58
C PRO A 228 -0.50 -3.88 -7.97
N LEU A 229 -1.74 -4.32 -8.24
CA LEU A 229 -2.18 -4.75 -9.57
C LEU A 229 -2.83 -3.63 -10.40
N ASN A 230 -2.70 -2.38 -9.96
CA ASN A 230 -3.21 -1.19 -10.64
C ASN A 230 -4.72 -1.31 -10.95
N MET A 231 -5.51 -1.67 -9.92
CA MET A 231 -6.95 -2.02 -10.01
C MET A 231 -7.30 -3.13 -11.02
N GLY A 232 -6.37 -4.06 -11.25
CA GLY A 232 -6.57 -5.20 -12.13
C GLY A 232 -6.07 -4.98 -13.56
N LEU A 233 -5.45 -3.83 -13.86
CA LEU A 233 -4.79 -3.60 -15.15
C LEU A 233 -3.57 -4.51 -15.34
N LEU A 234 -2.87 -4.86 -14.25
CA LEU A 234 -1.72 -5.78 -14.26
C LEU A 234 -2.15 -7.24 -14.02
N THR A 235 -3.23 -7.69 -14.65
CA THR A 235 -3.71 -9.09 -14.56
C THR A 235 -3.40 -9.92 -15.81
N GLY A 236 -2.78 -9.30 -16.83
CA GLY A 236 -2.58 -9.92 -18.15
C GLY A 236 -3.80 -9.88 -19.07
N LYS A 237 -4.93 -9.36 -18.59
CA LYS A 237 -6.17 -9.22 -19.38
C LYS A 237 -6.18 -7.99 -20.28
N TRP A 238 -5.31 -7.02 -20.00
CA TRP A 238 -5.20 -5.76 -20.73
C TRP A 238 -3.93 -5.80 -21.58
N ARG A 239 -4.10 -5.86 -22.91
CA ARG A 239 -3.01 -5.96 -23.89
C ARG A 239 -3.28 -5.03 -25.07
N ARG A 240 -2.25 -4.76 -25.88
CA ARG A 240 -2.36 -3.91 -27.09
C ARG A 240 -3.52 -4.32 -27.99
N ASP A 241 -3.60 -5.61 -28.28
CA ASP A 241 -4.58 -6.16 -29.22
C ASP A 241 -5.75 -6.88 -28.54
N GLN A 242 -5.81 -6.85 -27.20
CA GLN A 242 -6.83 -7.58 -26.44
C GLN A 242 -7.27 -6.81 -25.20
N GLN A 243 -8.53 -6.43 -25.20
CA GLN A 243 -9.22 -5.86 -24.04
C GLN A 243 -10.08 -6.95 -23.38
N PRO A 244 -10.28 -6.93 -22.06
CA PRO A 244 -11.06 -7.96 -21.39
C PRO A 244 -12.50 -7.97 -21.90
N GLU A 245 -13.03 -9.10 -22.35
CA GLU A 245 -14.42 -9.20 -22.83
C GLU A 245 -15.46 -9.09 -21.70
N GLY A 246 -15.08 -9.48 -20.48
CA GLY A 246 -15.93 -9.50 -19.29
C GLY A 246 -15.84 -8.26 -18.39
N PRO A 247 -16.51 -8.28 -17.22
CA PRO A 247 -16.49 -7.19 -16.25
C PRO A 247 -15.06 -6.91 -15.77
N SER A 248 -14.76 -5.62 -15.60
CA SER A 248 -13.48 -5.14 -15.12
C SER A 248 -13.71 -3.84 -14.36
N ARG A 249 -12.88 -3.55 -13.36
CA ARG A 249 -13.05 -2.34 -12.55
C ARG A 249 -13.10 -1.08 -13.40
N LEU A 250 -12.28 -0.99 -14.45
CA LEU A 250 -12.28 0.15 -15.36
C LEU A 250 -13.60 0.27 -16.16
N LYS A 251 -14.14 -0.85 -16.68
CA LYS A 251 -15.40 -0.87 -17.43
C LYS A 251 -16.62 -0.60 -16.55
N ASP A 252 -16.59 -1.06 -15.31
CA ASP A 252 -17.71 -0.95 -14.37
C ASP A 252 -17.65 0.36 -13.56
N GLY A 253 -16.78 1.30 -13.94
CA GLY A 253 -16.62 2.62 -13.29
C GLY A 253 -15.91 2.62 -11.95
N THR A 254 -15.71 1.46 -11.34
CA THR A 254 -15.08 1.28 -10.02
C THR A 254 -13.55 1.45 -10.04
N GLY A 255 -12.93 1.45 -11.21
CA GLY A 255 -11.49 1.65 -11.41
C GLY A 255 -11.09 3.07 -11.80
N GLN A 256 -12.01 4.05 -11.78
CA GLN A 256 -11.78 5.42 -12.26
C GLN A 256 -10.70 6.19 -11.49
N GLU A 257 -10.38 5.76 -10.27
CA GLU A 257 -9.26 6.31 -9.50
C GLU A 257 -7.91 6.10 -10.21
N MET A 258 -7.81 5.06 -11.06
CA MET A 258 -6.60 4.79 -11.84
C MET A 258 -6.52 5.67 -13.07
N ARG A 259 -5.52 6.55 -13.08
CA ARG A 259 -5.15 7.33 -14.26
C ARG A 259 -4.08 6.59 -15.05
N VAL A 260 -4.36 6.30 -16.31
CA VAL A 260 -3.42 5.68 -17.27
C VAL A 260 -3.10 6.71 -18.36
N PRO A 261 -2.18 7.65 -18.11
CA PRO A 261 -1.81 8.67 -19.10
C PRO A 261 -1.05 8.08 -20.29
N ASP A 262 -0.40 6.93 -20.09
CA ASP A 262 0.42 6.24 -21.09
C ASP A 262 0.04 4.76 -21.11
N TRP A 263 -0.75 4.38 -22.11
CA TRP A 263 -1.21 3.00 -22.33
C TRP A 263 -0.12 2.12 -22.92
N GLU A 264 0.77 2.65 -23.76
CA GLU A 264 1.86 1.87 -24.34
C GLU A 264 2.86 1.41 -23.29
N ARG A 265 3.18 2.29 -22.32
CA ARG A 265 3.98 1.90 -21.15
C ARG A 265 3.26 0.87 -20.28
N LEU A 266 1.94 0.99 -20.10
CA LEU A 266 1.17 -0.03 -19.36
C LEU A 266 1.29 -1.40 -20.05
N TYR A 267 1.15 -1.45 -21.38
CA TYR A 267 1.28 -2.70 -22.11
C TYR A 267 2.70 -3.26 -22.07
N ALA A 268 3.73 -2.40 -22.18
CA ALA A 268 5.12 -2.82 -22.01
C ALA A 268 5.37 -3.44 -20.62
N VAL A 269 4.78 -2.89 -19.56
CA VAL A 269 4.83 -3.47 -18.21
C VAL A 269 4.14 -4.84 -18.18
N VAL A 270 2.96 -4.97 -18.81
CA VAL A 270 2.25 -6.27 -18.87
C VAL A 270 3.08 -7.32 -19.59
N ASP A 271 3.73 -6.98 -20.71
CA ASP A 271 4.59 -7.91 -21.44
C ASP A 271 5.81 -8.33 -20.61
N ALA A 272 6.47 -7.38 -19.93
CA ALA A 272 7.61 -7.66 -19.05
C ALA A 272 7.23 -8.59 -17.89
N LEU A 273 6.05 -8.38 -17.30
CA LEU A 273 5.51 -9.25 -16.24
C LEU A 273 5.17 -10.65 -16.79
N GLU A 274 4.66 -10.75 -18.02
CA GLU A 274 4.36 -12.03 -18.66
C GLU A 274 5.64 -12.83 -18.95
N GLU A 275 6.68 -12.18 -19.47
CA GLU A 275 7.96 -12.82 -19.74
C GLU A 275 8.56 -13.41 -18.46
N ALA A 276 8.59 -12.63 -17.38
CA ALA A 276 9.02 -13.10 -16.07
C ALA A 276 8.11 -14.23 -15.55
N ALA A 277 6.78 -14.11 -15.70
CA ALA A 277 5.84 -15.14 -15.29
C ALA A 277 6.11 -16.48 -16.00
N GLY A 278 6.43 -16.43 -17.30
CA GLY A 278 6.82 -17.59 -18.09
C GLY A 278 8.08 -18.29 -17.60
N ARG A 279 9.11 -17.53 -17.16
CA ARG A 279 10.35 -18.08 -16.59
C ARG A 279 10.12 -18.83 -15.28
N HIS A 280 9.17 -18.39 -14.46
CA HIS A 280 8.90 -18.95 -13.14
C HIS A 280 7.73 -19.94 -13.09
N GLY A 281 6.98 -20.10 -14.19
CA GLY A 281 5.72 -20.86 -14.17
C GLY A 281 4.65 -20.22 -13.27
N ALA A 282 4.74 -18.91 -13.06
CA ALA A 282 3.87 -18.12 -12.20
C ALA A 282 2.80 -17.38 -13.02
N THR A 283 1.87 -16.70 -12.35
CA THR A 283 0.93 -15.79 -13.01
C THR A 283 1.45 -14.35 -13.02
N ILE A 284 0.97 -13.53 -13.97
CA ILE A 284 1.29 -12.08 -14.02
C ILE A 284 0.98 -11.38 -12.68
N PRO A 285 -0.19 -11.62 -12.03
CA PRO A 285 -0.44 -11.10 -10.69
C PRO A 285 0.61 -11.50 -9.65
N GLN A 286 1.05 -12.76 -9.63
CA GLN A 286 2.07 -13.23 -8.69
C GLN A 286 3.39 -12.49 -8.88
N VAL A 287 3.86 -12.35 -10.13
CA VAL A 287 5.08 -11.62 -10.46
C VAL A 287 4.97 -10.14 -10.08
N ALA A 288 3.84 -9.48 -10.38
CA ALA A 288 3.63 -8.08 -10.06
C ALA A 288 3.65 -7.82 -8.54
N LEU A 289 3.05 -8.72 -7.76
CA LEU A 289 3.08 -8.66 -6.30
C LEU A 289 4.48 -8.95 -5.75
N ALA A 290 5.16 -9.99 -6.25
CA ALA A 290 6.52 -10.31 -5.84
C ALA A 290 7.49 -9.15 -6.13
N TRP A 291 7.39 -8.53 -7.30
CA TRP A 291 8.12 -7.31 -7.65
C TRP A 291 7.82 -6.18 -6.68
N THR A 292 6.55 -5.98 -6.30
CA THR A 292 6.19 -4.93 -5.35
C THR A 292 6.86 -5.14 -3.98
N LEU A 293 6.98 -6.41 -3.55
CA LEU A 293 7.60 -6.80 -2.28
C LEU A 293 9.13 -6.76 -2.27
N THR A 294 9.77 -6.55 -3.43
CA THR A 294 11.22 -6.31 -3.53
C THR A 294 11.57 -4.84 -3.34
N ARG A 295 10.58 -3.95 -3.36
CA ARG A 295 10.82 -2.50 -3.37
C ARG A 295 11.26 -2.01 -1.99
N PRO A 296 12.19 -1.04 -1.92
CA PRO A 296 12.70 -0.52 -0.66
C PRO A 296 11.60 -0.04 0.29
N GLY A 297 11.68 -0.48 1.55
CA GLY A 297 10.72 -0.11 2.59
C GLY A 297 9.34 -0.76 2.44
N VAL A 298 9.14 -1.61 1.42
CA VAL A 298 7.90 -2.38 1.24
C VAL A 298 7.98 -3.71 1.97
N HIS A 299 7.38 -3.77 3.15
CA HIS A 299 7.35 -4.99 3.96
C HIS A 299 6.05 -5.78 3.83
N ASN A 300 4.99 -5.15 3.33
CA ASN A 300 3.74 -5.81 2.97
C ASN A 300 3.01 -5.02 1.87
N THR A 301 2.07 -5.66 1.17
CA THR A 301 1.18 -5.00 0.20
C THR A 301 -0.27 -5.43 0.39
N ALA A 302 -1.21 -4.51 0.19
CA ALA A 302 -2.63 -4.80 0.28
C ALA A 302 -3.16 -5.42 -1.02
N VAL A 303 -3.85 -6.56 -0.92
CA VAL A 303 -4.48 -7.26 -2.04
C VAL A 303 -5.93 -7.58 -1.71
N ALA A 304 -6.82 -7.59 -2.71
CA ALA A 304 -8.22 -7.96 -2.50
C ALA A 304 -8.62 -9.07 -3.46
N ALA A 305 -9.28 -10.09 -2.94
CA ALA A 305 -9.82 -11.22 -3.69
C ALA A 305 -11.34 -11.28 -3.55
N ARG A 306 -12.03 -11.71 -4.62
CA ARG A 306 -13.49 -11.92 -4.59
C ARG A 306 -13.90 -13.34 -4.26
N ASN A 307 -12.96 -14.29 -4.29
CA ASN A 307 -13.18 -15.70 -4.04
C ASN A 307 -11.86 -16.40 -3.74
N LEU A 308 -11.95 -17.65 -3.25
CA LEU A 308 -10.80 -18.46 -2.87
C LEU A 308 -9.80 -18.65 -4.02
N LYS A 309 -10.27 -18.90 -5.24
CA LYS A 309 -9.39 -19.09 -6.40
C LYS A 309 -8.50 -17.87 -6.66
N GLN A 310 -9.06 -16.66 -6.57
CA GLN A 310 -8.28 -15.43 -6.69
C GLN A 310 -7.31 -15.26 -5.53
N LEU A 311 -7.74 -15.56 -4.30
CA LEU A 311 -6.89 -15.47 -3.13
C LEU A 311 -5.68 -16.42 -3.25
N GLU A 312 -5.91 -17.68 -3.62
CA GLU A 312 -4.86 -18.69 -3.81
C GLU A 312 -3.84 -18.27 -4.87
N ASP A 313 -4.30 -17.72 -5.99
CA ASP A 313 -3.41 -17.16 -7.01
C ASP A 313 -2.52 -16.05 -6.44
N LEU A 314 -3.11 -15.08 -5.75
CA LEU A 314 -2.38 -13.94 -5.19
C LEU A 314 -1.38 -14.36 -4.09
N LEU A 315 -1.73 -15.35 -3.26
CA LEU A 315 -0.85 -15.85 -2.18
C LEU A 315 0.43 -16.49 -2.71
N GLY A 316 0.42 -17.03 -3.94
CA GLY A 316 1.61 -17.63 -4.56
C GLY A 316 2.74 -16.65 -4.84
N CYS A 317 2.54 -15.33 -4.67
CA CYS A 317 3.63 -14.36 -4.80
C CYS A 317 4.66 -14.44 -3.66
N ALA A 318 4.27 -14.92 -2.47
CA ALA A 318 5.12 -14.87 -1.28
C ALA A 318 6.35 -15.80 -1.37
N ASP A 319 6.25 -16.86 -2.17
CA ASP A 319 7.31 -17.84 -2.39
C ASP A 319 8.15 -17.54 -3.65
N LEU A 320 7.77 -16.52 -4.42
CA LEU A 320 8.37 -16.23 -5.72
C LEU A 320 9.65 -15.40 -5.56
N GLN A 321 10.77 -15.95 -6.04
CA GLN A 321 12.06 -15.25 -6.08
C GLN A 321 12.35 -14.77 -7.50
N LEU A 322 12.13 -13.47 -7.73
CA LEU A 322 12.46 -12.84 -9.00
C LEU A 322 13.98 -12.71 -9.17
N THR A 323 14.48 -13.03 -10.36
CA THR A 323 15.90 -12.87 -10.68
C THR A 323 16.26 -11.40 -10.91
N ALA A 324 17.55 -11.07 -10.91
CA ALA A 324 18.00 -9.74 -11.27
C ALA A 324 17.57 -9.33 -12.70
N GLU A 325 17.49 -10.29 -13.62
CA GLU A 325 16.99 -10.07 -14.97
C GLU A 325 15.50 -9.70 -14.96
N ASP A 326 14.67 -10.45 -14.22
CA ASP A 326 13.23 -10.14 -14.10
C ASP A 326 13.01 -8.73 -13.55
N LEU A 327 13.72 -8.39 -12.46
CA LEU A 327 13.62 -7.09 -11.82
C LEU A 327 14.04 -5.97 -12.78
N SER A 328 15.15 -6.16 -13.51
CA SER A 328 15.64 -5.17 -14.49
C SER A 328 14.65 -4.97 -15.63
N THR A 329 14.09 -6.05 -16.19
CA THR A 329 13.14 -5.97 -17.32
C THR A 329 11.85 -5.27 -16.91
N ILE A 330 11.29 -5.62 -15.76
CA ILE A 330 10.08 -4.95 -15.22
C ILE A 330 10.39 -3.49 -14.88
N ASP A 331 11.55 -3.21 -14.29
CA ASP A 331 11.94 -1.86 -13.92
C ASP A 331 12.08 -0.96 -15.14
N GLN A 332 12.70 -1.44 -16.23
CA GLN A 332 12.85 -0.68 -17.47
C GLN A 332 11.50 -0.39 -18.13
N ALA A 333 10.61 -1.38 -18.21
CA ALA A 333 9.28 -1.20 -18.79
C ALA A 333 8.41 -0.23 -17.98
N GLY A 334 8.52 -0.27 -16.65
CA GLY A 334 7.68 0.51 -15.74
C GLY A 334 8.19 1.90 -15.40
N ARG A 335 9.47 2.20 -15.63
CA ARG A 335 10.09 3.42 -15.12
C ARG A 335 9.40 4.68 -15.67
N PRO A 336 8.98 5.61 -14.81
CA PRO A 336 8.45 6.89 -15.27
C PRO A 336 9.60 7.78 -15.78
N GLY A 337 9.27 8.76 -16.61
CA GLY A 337 10.24 9.76 -17.09
C GLY A 337 10.67 10.69 -15.96
N ILE A 338 11.98 10.93 -15.84
CA ILE A 338 12.58 11.70 -14.75
C ILE A 338 12.18 13.18 -14.81
N ILE A 339 11.83 13.75 -13.65
CA ILE A 339 11.37 15.14 -13.51
C ILE A 339 12.38 16.00 -12.75
N TYR A 340 12.24 17.32 -12.85
CA TYR A 340 12.97 18.24 -11.96
C TYR A 340 12.45 18.08 -10.52
N PRO A 341 13.30 18.12 -9.47
CA PRO A 341 14.75 18.31 -9.50
C PRO A 341 15.60 17.03 -9.66
N HIS A 342 14.99 15.84 -9.74
CA HIS A 342 15.72 14.56 -9.75
C HIS A 342 16.74 14.44 -10.87
N TRP A 343 16.40 14.79 -12.12
CA TRP A 343 17.39 14.73 -13.21
C TRP A 343 18.55 15.67 -12.97
N HIS A 344 18.28 16.87 -12.42
CA HIS A 344 19.32 17.84 -12.15
C HIS A 344 20.24 17.38 -11.00
N GLN A 345 19.69 16.71 -9.99
CA GLN A 345 20.47 16.15 -8.87
C GLN A 345 21.33 14.96 -9.31
N ALA A 346 20.77 14.03 -10.10
CA ALA A 346 21.54 12.94 -10.70
C ALA A 346 22.73 13.49 -11.52
N ASP A 347 22.51 14.59 -12.22
CA ASP A 347 23.51 15.23 -13.08
C ASP A 347 24.56 16.07 -12.33
N MET A 348 24.17 16.76 -11.26
CA MET A 348 24.99 17.81 -10.63
C MET A 348 25.45 17.47 -9.22
N ALA A 349 24.94 16.40 -8.62
CA ALA A 349 25.20 16.05 -7.22
C ALA A 349 25.19 14.53 -6.96
N SER A 350 25.38 13.70 -7.98
CA SER A 350 25.34 12.23 -7.85
C SER A 350 26.35 11.68 -6.84
N GLU A 351 27.46 12.38 -6.62
CA GLU A 351 28.50 12.02 -5.65
C GLU A 351 28.16 12.36 -4.19
N ARG A 352 27.00 12.99 -3.95
CA ARG A 352 26.56 13.48 -2.62
C ARG A 352 25.21 12.91 -2.18
N LEU A 353 24.69 11.93 -2.90
CA LEU A 353 23.43 11.27 -2.60
C LEU A 353 23.54 10.45 -1.30
N SER A 354 22.47 10.44 -0.51
CA SER A 354 22.34 9.54 0.64
C SER A 354 21.82 8.16 0.18
N PRO A 355 21.87 7.13 1.04
CA PRO A 355 21.28 5.82 0.70
C PRO A 355 19.78 5.91 0.33
N ALA A 356 19.03 6.84 0.92
CA ALA A 356 17.62 7.07 0.58
C ALA A 356 17.44 7.69 -0.82
N ASP A 357 18.45 8.43 -1.29
CA ASP A 357 18.49 8.99 -2.63
C ASP A 357 18.99 7.96 -3.66
N GLU A 358 19.94 7.09 -3.31
CA GLU A 358 20.56 6.12 -4.22
C GLU A 358 19.56 5.10 -4.78
N ASP A 359 18.57 4.67 -3.99
CA ASP A 359 17.56 3.70 -4.43
C ASP A 359 16.76 4.17 -5.66
N ILE A 360 16.69 5.48 -5.88
CA ILE A 360 15.92 6.07 -6.99
C ILE A 360 16.83 6.90 -7.88
N ILE A 361 17.59 7.85 -7.33
CA ILE A 361 18.52 8.71 -8.08
C ILE A 361 19.74 7.94 -8.61
N GLY A 362 20.21 6.91 -7.89
CA GLY A 362 21.30 6.06 -8.35
C GLY A 362 20.93 5.19 -9.56
N THR A 363 19.66 4.84 -9.72
CA THR A 363 19.18 3.98 -10.82
C THR A 363 18.75 4.73 -12.08
N ILE A 364 18.72 6.07 -12.04
CA ILE A 364 18.26 6.94 -13.13
C ILE A 364 19.38 7.68 -13.85
N GLY A 365 20.66 7.45 -13.51
CA GLY A 365 21.80 7.99 -14.25
C GLY A 365 21.74 7.66 -15.75
N ASP A 366 21.35 6.41 -16.07
CA ASP A 366 21.13 5.98 -17.45
C ASP A 366 19.98 6.74 -18.13
N GLN A 367 18.90 7.06 -17.40
CA GLN A 367 17.78 7.85 -17.94
C GLN A 367 18.19 9.28 -18.24
N VAL A 368 19.06 9.87 -17.43
CA VAL A 368 19.53 11.24 -17.67
C VAL A 368 20.37 11.28 -18.94
N ALA A 369 21.25 10.29 -19.14
CA ALA A 369 22.03 10.14 -20.37
C ALA A 369 21.13 9.87 -21.59
N GLU A 370 20.08 9.06 -21.46
CA GLU A 370 19.11 8.81 -22.55
C GLU A 370 18.25 10.04 -22.88
N GLN A 371 17.75 10.74 -21.86
CA GLN A 371 16.81 11.86 -22.03
C GLN A 371 17.50 13.16 -22.45
N PHE A 372 18.71 13.42 -21.96
CA PHE A 372 19.42 14.68 -22.17
C PHE A 372 20.74 14.53 -22.94
N GLY A 373 21.18 13.30 -23.23
CA GLY A 373 22.46 13.01 -23.89
C GLY A 373 23.66 13.00 -22.92
N PRO A 374 24.82 12.45 -23.35
CA PRO A 374 26.05 12.53 -22.56
C PRO A 374 26.53 13.98 -22.45
N ARG A 375 27.06 14.38 -21.29
CA ARG A 375 27.76 15.66 -21.16
C ARG A 375 29.09 15.62 -21.91
N SER A 376 29.37 16.71 -22.63
CA SER A 376 30.66 16.98 -23.28
C SER A 376 31.79 17.16 -22.29
#